data_AF-A0A6I5NR91-F1
#
_entry.id   AF-A0A6I5NR91-F1
#
_cell.length_a   1.000
_cell.length_b   1.000
_cell.length_c   1.000
_cell.angle_alpha   90.00
_cell.angle_beta   90.00
_cell.angle_gamma   90.00
#
_symmetry.space_group_name_H-M   'P 1'
#
loop_
_entity.id
_entity.type
_entity.pdbx_description
1 polymer ?
#
loop_
_entity_poly.entity_id
_entity_poly.type
_entity_poly.pdbx_seq_one_letter_code
_entity_poly.pdbx_strand_id
1 'polypeptide(L)'
;MATRFLLSHNYSIAESVAPPLSAAEFCEVFAKGQPDWTVRSLSHPHWRCEVLAEADPAQVGEALAKTLRDYRSQQRSRPYTILALGGRKTTPAAGSGGLQPGDWGVDVVEALDADEFLQTIGWQSLTADRSAADMFKTVLS
;
A
#
# COMPACT_ATOMS: atom_id res chain seq x y z
N MET A 1 12.21 11.24 -12.89
CA MET A 1 12.97 10.34 -11.98
C MET A 1 11.93 9.53 -11.25
N ALA A 2 11.95 8.21 -11.44
CA ALA A 2 11.01 7.32 -10.78
C ALA A 2 11.25 7.25 -9.27
N THR A 3 10.18 7.38 -8.51
CA THR A 3 10.15 7.13 -7.08
C THR A 3 9.90 5.65 -6.83
N ARG A 4 10.61 5.08 -5.85
CA ARG A 4 10.48 3.67 -5.48
C ARG A 4 9.57 3.50 -4.28
N PHE A 5 8.60 2.61 -4.43
CA PHE A 5 7.62 2.25 -3.41
C PHE A 5 7.78 0.76 -3.09
N LEU A 6 7.84 0.39 -1.82
CA LEU A 6 7.74 -1.00 -1.37
C LEU A 6 6.37 -1.19 -0.73
N LEU A 7 5.61 -2.15 -1.25
CA LEU A 7 4.24 -2.41 -0.84
C LEU A 7 4.18 -3.57 0.16
N SER A 8 3.48 -3.38 1.26
CA SER A 8 2.96 -4.46 2.09
C SER A 8 1.47 -4.63 1.85
N HIS A 9 0.98 -5.84 2.14
CA HIS A 9 -0.45 -6.15 2.11
C HIS A 9 -0.92 -6.40 3.54
N ASN A 10 -1.85 -5.59 4.00
CA ASN A 10 -2.46 -5.71 5.31
C ASN A 10 -3.92 -6.12 5.14
N TYR A 11 -4.13 -7.43 5.22
CA TYR A 11 -5.44 -8.04 5.08
C TYR A 11 -6.12 -8.10 6.47
N SER A 12 -6.96 -7.12 6.77
CA SER A 12 -7.68 -6.93 8.04
C SER A 12 -9.20 -7.11 7.88
N ILE A 13 -9.60 -8.00 6.97
CA ILE A 13 -10.98 -8.45 6.77
C ILE A 13 -11.07 -9.96 6.94
N ALA A 14 -12.27 -10.50 7.08
CA ALA A 14 -12.49 -11.95 7.12
C ALA A 14 -12.55 -12.56 5.71
N GLU A 15 -12.16 -13.83 5.55
CA GLU A 15 -12.23 -14.55 4.26
C GLU A 15 -13.64 -14.57 3.65
N SER A 16 -14.67 -14.52 4.50
CA SER A 16 -16.08 -14.41 4.08
C SER A 16 -16.44 -13.08 3.41
N VAL A 17 -15.59 -12.06 3.52
CA VAL A 17 -15.73 -10.75 2.88
C VAL A 17 -15.08 -10.78 1.49
N ALA A 18 -13.82 -11.20 1.43
CA ALA A 18 -13.07 -11.47 0.20
C ALA A 18 -11.93 -12.44 0.52
N PRO A 19 -11.53 -13.37 -0.36
CA PRO A 19 -10.42 -14.28 -0.09
C PRO A 19 -9.07 -13.54 0.03
N PRO A 20 -8.13 -14.00 0.85
CA PRO A 20 -6.81 -13.39 0.94
C PRO A 20 -6.06 -13.55 -0.40
N LEU A 21 -5.21 -12.58 -0.73
CA LEU A 21 -4.33 -12.67 -1.90
C LEU A 21 -2.99 -13.27 -1.48
N SER A 22 -2.47 -14.19 -2.29
CA SER A 22 -1.06 -14.55 -2.21
C SER A 22 -0.18 -13.34 -2.56
N ALA A 23 1.09 -13.37 -2.16
CA ALA A 23 2.04 -12.32 -2.54
C ALA A 23 2.17 -12.14 -4.05
N ALA A 24 2.06 -13.25 -4.81
CA ALA A 24 2.12 -13.22 -6.27
C ALA A 24 0.88 -12.54 -6.88
N GLU A 25 -0.31 -12.93 -6.43
CA GLU A 25 -1.57 -12.32 -6.89
C GLU A 25 -1.61 -10.83 -6.53
N PHE A 26 -1.22 -10.47 -5.31
CA PHE A 26 -1.16 -9.08 -4.87
C PHE A 26 -0.27 -8.23 -5.80
N CYS A 27 0.94 -8.70 -6.15
CA CYS A 27 1.80 -7.96 -7.08
C CYS A 27 1.27 -7.95 -8.52
N GLU A 28 0.62 -9.03 -8.96
CA GLU A 28 0.02 -9.12 -10.29
C GLU A 28 -1.13 -8.11 -10.47
N VAL A 29 -1.92 -7.87 -9.41
CA VAL A 29 -2.97 -6.83 -9.40
C VAL A 29 -2.40 -5.47 -9.79
N PHE A 30 -1.30 -5.05 -9.16
CA PHE A 30 -0.69 -3.76 -9.48
C PHE A 30 0.04 -3.77 -10.83
N ALA A 31 0.70 -4.88 -11.19
CA ALA A 31 1.38 -5.00 -12.48
C ALA A 31 0.44 -4.81 -13.67
N LYS A 32 -0.84 -5.21 -13.54
CA LYS A 32 -1.87 -5.05 -14.57
C LYS A 32 -2.73 -3.80 -14.41
N GLY A 33 -2.63 -3.13 -13.25
CA GLY A 33 -3.56 -2.09 -12.83
C GLY A 33 -3.26 -0.68 -13.34
N GLN A 34 -2.00 -0.38 -13.68
CA GLN A 34 -1.61 0.90 -14.25
C GLN A 34 -0.51 0.70 -15.31
N PRO A 35 -0.58 1.38 -16.46
CA PRO A 35 0.45 1.30 -17.50
C PRO A 35 1.71 2.13 -17.17
N ASP A 36 1.58 3.13 -16.29
CA ASP A 36 2.60 4.16 -16.08
C ASP A 36 3.55 3.86 -14.91
N TRP A 37 3.46 2.67 -14.31
CA TRP A 37 4.42 2.19 -13.33
C TRP A 37 4.97 0.81 -13.70
N THR A 38 6.11 0.46 -13.11
CA THR A 38 6.66 -0.90 -13.21
C THR A 38 6.54 -1.60 -11.86
N VAL A 39 6.10 -2.86 -11.86
CA VAL A 39 5.92 -3.66 -10.65
C VAL A 39 6.83 -4.88 -10.68
N ARG A 40 7.51 -5.16 -9.57
CA ARG A 40 8.37 -6.33 -9.37
C ARG A 40 8.06 -7.00 -8.05
N SER A 41 7.83 -8.32 -8.06
CA SER A 41 7.67 -9.10 -6.83
C SER A 41 8.99 -9.21 -6.06
N LEU A 42 8.90 -9.23 -4.74
CA LEU A 42 10.04 -9.29 -3.83
C LEU A 42 10.03 -10.60 -3.03
N SER A 43 11.22 -11.16 -2.82
CA SER A 43 11.44 -12.19 -1.81
C SER A 43 11.86 -11.52 -0.51
N HIS A 44 10.89 -11.08 0.29
CA HIS A 44 11.12 -10.35 1.53
C HIS A 44 10.04 -10.71 2.59
N PRO A 45 10.36 -10.75 3.89
CA PRO A 45 9.41 -11.15 4.93
C PRO A 45 8.21 -10.20 5.08
N HIS A 46 8.42 -8.91 4.88
CA HIS A 46 7.38 -7.87 5.00
C HIS A 46 6.87 -7.34 3.65
N TRP A 47 7.76 -6.77 2.83
CA TRP A 47 7.44 -6.25 1.50
C TRP A 47 7.08 -7.35 0.50
N ARG A 48 6.03 -7.11 -0.28
CA ARG A 48 5.54 -8.01 -1.33
C ARG A 48 6.01 -7.59 -2.70
N CYS A 49 5.88 -6.30 -3.03
CA CYS A 49 6.18 -5.77 -4.35
C CYS A 49 6.98 -4.48 -4.25
N GLU A 50 7.81 -4.23 -5.25
CA GLU A 50 8.38 -2.93 -5.56
C GLU A 50 7.58 -2.32 -6.71
N VAL A 51 7.25 -1.04 -6.58
CA VAL A 51 6.65 -0.22 -7.63
C VAL A 51 7.57 0.95 -7.94
N LEU A 52 7.86 1.17 -9.22
CA LEU A 52 8.57 2.34 -9.72
C LEU A 52 7.58 3.21 -10.50
N ALA A 53 7.37 4.44 -10.06
CA ALA A 53 6.40 5.36 -10.67
C ALA A 53 6.96 6.79 -10.77
N GLU A 54 6.60 7.49 -11.84
CA GLU A 54 6.94 8.91 -12.05
C GLU A 54 5.73 9.81 -11.77
N ALA A 55 5.24 9.78 -10.53
CA ALA A 55 4.10 10.58 -10.08
C ALA A 55 4.30 11.05 -8.63
N ASP A 56 3.45 11.97 -8.18
CA ASP A 56 3.41 12.39 -6.79
C ASP A 56 3.07 11.19 -5.87
N PRO A 57 3.73 11.02 -4.71
CA PRO A 57 3.48 9.87 -3.83
C PRO A 57 2.01 9.71 -3.39
N ALA A 58 1.29 10.80 -3.16
CA ALA A 58 -0.13 10.71 -2.79
C ALA A 58 -0.98 10.24 -3.98
N GLN A 59 -0.67 10.70 -5.20
CA GLN A 59 -1.31 10.20 -6.42
C GLN A 59 -1.04 8.71 -6.65
N VAL A 60 0.18 8.24 -6.34
CA VAL A 60 0.51 6.81 -6.37
C VAL A 60 -0.31 6.05 -5.32
N GLY A 61 -0.45 6.60 -4.11
CA GLY A 61 -1.31 6.03 -3.06
C GLY A 61 -2.78 5.87 -3.49
N GLU A 62 -3.34 6.90 -4.13
CA GLU A 62 -4.68 6.85 -4.71
C GLU A 62 -4.81 5.79 -5.79
N ALA A 63 -3.84 5.73 -6.71
CA ALA A 63 -3.82 4.74 -7.77
C ALA A 63 -3.73 3.32 -7.22
N LEU A 64 -2.90 3.07 -6.19
CA LEU A 64 -2.79 1.75 -5.54
C LEU A 64 -4.12 1.31 -4.92
N ALA A 65 -4.73 2.17 -4.10
CA ALA A 65 -6.01 1.86 -3.45
C ALA A 65 -7.11 1.60 -4.50
N LYS A 66 -7.17 2.46 -5.54
CA LYS A 66 -8.13 2.33 -6.63
C LYS A 66 -7.93 1.02 -7.42
N THR A 67 -6.69 0.70 -7.77
CA THR A 67 -6.36 -0.52 -8.52
C THR A 67 -6.80 -1.78 -7.76
N LEU A 68 -6.55 -1.87 -6.44
CA LEU A 68 -6.98 -3.02 -5.65
C LEU A 68 -8.51 -3.08 -5.55
N ARG A 69 -9.18 -1.94 -5.33
CA ARG A 69 -10.65 -1.87 -5.29
C ARG A 69 -11.27 -2.32 -6.61
N ASP A 70 -10.75 -1.82 -7.73
CA ASP A 70 -11.27 -2.14 -9.06
C ASP A 70 -11.08 -3.64 -9.35
N TYR A 71 -9.94 -4.23 -8.99
CA TYR A 71 -9.75 -5.69 -9.05
C TYR A 71 -10.76 -6.45 -8.17
N ARG A 72 -10.98 -6.00 -6.93
CA ARG A 72 -11.88 -6.65 -5.97
C ARG A 72 -13.36 -6.52 -6.32
N SER A 73 -13.76 -5.46 -7.03
CA SER A 73 -15.11 -5.28 -7.55
C SER A 73 -15.47 -6.27 -8.66
N GLN A 74 -14.46 -6.80 -9.36
CA GLN A 74 -14.64 -7.87 -10.35
C GLN A 74 -14.77 -9.25 -9.67
N GLN A 75 -14.34 -9.35 -8.41
CA GLN A 75 -14.60 -10.51 -7.56
C GLN A 75 -15.94 -10.30 -6.82
N ARG A 76 -16.70 -11.36 -6.57
CA ARG A 76 -17.96 -11.27 -5.81
C ARG A 76 -17.69 -11.05 -4.31
N SER A 77 -17.04 -9.94 -3.99
CA SER A 77 -16.69 -9.52 -2.64
C SER A 77 -17.80 -8.69 -1.99
N ARG A 78 -17.86 -8.68 -0.67
CA ARG A 78 -18.72 -7.74 0.09
C ARG A 78 -18.06 -6.35 0.12
N PRO A 79 -18.80 -5.27 0.39
CA PRO A 79 -18.21 -3.94 0.57
C PRO A 79 -17.27 -3.90 1.78
N TYR A 80 -16.13 -3.23 1.62
CA TYR A 80 -15.16 -2.89 2.66
C TYR A 80 -14.27 -1.76 2.12
N THR A 81 -13.46 -1.18 2.99
CA THR A 81 -12.59 -0.05 2.66
C THR A 81 -11.17 -0.51 2.34
N ILE A 82 -10.57 0.13 1.35
CA ILE A 82 -9.16 -0.01 1.02
C ILE A 82 -8.43 1.26 1.41
N LEU A 83 -7.31 1.10 2.11
CA LEU A 83 -6.42 2.20 2.46
C LEU A 83 -5.05 2.03 1.80
N ALA A 84 -4.42 3.15 1.47
CA ALA A 84 -2.99 3.18 1.17
C ALA A 84 -2.31 4.15 2.13
N LEU A 85 -1.47 3.61 3.02
CA LEU A 85 -0.80 4.35 4.08
C LEU A 85 0.69 4.45 3.75
N GLY A 86 1.11 5.63 3.28
CA GLY A 86 2.45 5.87 2.80
C GLY A 86 3.33 6.58 3.82
N GLY A 87 4.57 6.15 3.95
CA GLY A 87 5.61 6.83 4.71
C GLY A 87 6.94 6.83 3.99
N ARG A 88 7.51 8.03 3.80
CA ARG A 88 8.84 8.17 3.23
C ARG A 88 9.91 7.74 4.23
N LYS A 89 10.90 7.00 3.76
CA LYS A 89 12.08 6.64 4.53
C LYS A 89 13.06 7.83 4.53
N THR A 90 13.22 8.47 5.67
CA THR A 90 14.14 9.61 5.86
C THR A 90 15.41 9.23 6.62
N THR A 91 15.40 8.08 7.28
CA THR A 91 16.54 7.56 8.06
C THR A 91 17.38 6.58 7.23
N PRO A 92 18.66 6.37 7.57
CA PRO A 92 19.51 5.39 6.91
C PRO A 92 18.87 3.99 6.85
N ALA A 93 19.22 3.23 5.80
CA ALA A 93 18.75 1.87 5.63
C ALA A 93 19.36 0.94 6.70
N ALA A 94 18.55 0.00 7.20
CA ALA A 94 19.00 -1.02 8.13
C ALA A 94 19.72 -2.21 7.43
N GLY A 95 19.74 -2.24 6.10
CA GLY A 95 20.38 -3.29 5.31
C GLY A 95 20.05 -3.22 3.81
N SER A 96 20.65 -4.11 3.02
CA SER A 96 20.41 -4.26 1.59
C SER A 96 19.16 -5.11 1.35
N GLY A 97 18.04 -4.48 1.01
CA GLY A 97 16.78 -5.19 0.67
C GLY A 97 15.52 -4.54 1.23
N GLY A 98 15.66 -3.65 2.21
CA GLY A 98 14.57 -2.82 2.72
C GLY A 98 14.51 -1.43 2.07
N LEU A 99 13.67 -0.57 2.63
CA LEU A 99 13.57 0.84 2.27
C LEU A 99 14.92 1.55 2.43
N GLN A 100 15.30 2.27 1.39
CA GLN A 100 16.44 3.19 1.35
C GLN A 100 15.95 4.62 1.59
N PRO A 101 16.82 5.55 2.03
CA PRO A 101 16.46 6.95 2.12
C PRO A 101 15.86 7.47 0.80
N GLY A 102 14.70 8.10 0.87
CA GLY A 102 13.94 8.58 -0.28
C GLY A 102 12.86 7.62 -0.79
N ASP A 103 12.95 6.32 -0.49
CA ASP A 103 11.91 5.34 -0.82
C ASP A 103 10.65 5.55 0.01
N TRP A 104 9.53 5.01 -0.47
CA TRP A 104 8.26 4.98 0.24
C TRP A 104 7.90 3.56 0.66
N GLY A 105 7.61 3.36 1.95
CA GLY A 105 6.88 2.19 2.41
C GLY A 105 5.39 2.48 2.33
N VAL A 106 4.62 1.60 1.70
CA VAL A 106 3.16 1.76 1.59
C VAL A 106 2.48 0.52 2.10
N ASP A 107 1.66 0.68 3.14
CA ASP A 107 0.75 -0.38 3.58
C ASP A 107 -0.55 -0.27 2.81
N VAL A 108 -0.84 -1.29 1.97
CA VAL A 108 -2.12 -1.40 1.28
C VAL A 108 -3.02 -2.26 2.14
N VAL A 109 -4.03 -1.63 2.74
CA VAL A 109 -4.89 -2.23 3.76
C VAL A 109 -6.25 -2.56 3.16
N GLU A 110 -6.76 -3.75 3.44
CA GLU A 110 -8.17 -4.09 3.29
C GLU A 110 -8.79 -4.17 4.69
N ALA A 111 -9.75 -3.30 5.02
CA ALA A 111 -10.37 -3.22 6.34
C ALA A 111 -11.89 -2.99 6.23
N LEU A 112 -12.67 -3.51 7.18
CA LEU A 112 -14.13 -3.30 7.20
C LEU A 112 -14.49 -1.83 7.41
N ASP A 113 -13.77 -1.16 8.31
CA ASP A 113 -13.93 0.25 8.64
C ASP A 113 -12.54 0.90 8.74
N ALA A 114 -12.36 2.00 8.01
CA ALA A 114 -11.07 2.69 7.98
C ALA A 114 -10.76 3.40 9.29
N ASP A 115 -11.75 4.01 9.95
CA ASP A 115 -11.51 4.79 11.16
C ASP A 115 -11.17 3.85 12.32
N GLU A 116 -11.87 2.73 12.46
CA GLU A 116 -11.58 1.69 13.45
C GLU A 116 -10.18 1.11 13.24
N PHE A 117 -9.81 0.80 11.98
CA PHE A 117 -8.49 0.31 11.66
C PHE A 117 -7.39 1.32 12.02
N LEU A 118 -7.56 2.60 11.62
CA LEU A 118 -6.59 3.66 11.89
C LEU A 118 -6.43 3.94 13.38
N GLN A 119 -7.51 3.85 14.16
CA GLN A 119 -7.47 3.94 15.62
C GLN A 119 -6.69 2.77 16.23
N THR A 120 -6.95 1.55 15.75
CA THR A 120 -6.30 0.32 16.26
C THR A 120 -4.79 0.36 16.09
N ILE A 121 -4.28 0.87 14.95
CA ILE A 121 -2.84 1.02 14.73
C ILE A 121 -2.24 2.28 15.38
N GLY A 122 -3.06 3.11 16.04
CA GLY A 122 -2.62 4.38 16.63
C GLY A 122 -2.09 5.36 15.59
N TRP A 123 -2.73 5.45 14.42
CA TRP A 123 -2.26 6.25 13.28
C TRP A 123 -1.90 7.68 13.67
N GLN A 124 -2.75 8.33 14.47
CA GLN A 124 -2.53 9.70 14.93
C GLN A 124 -1.17 9.85 15.64
N SER A 125 -0.82 8.92 16.53
CA SER A 125 0.46 8.92 17.24
C SER A 125 1.63 8.58 16.32
N LEU A 126 1.45 7.62 15.39
CA LEU A 126 2.48 7.25 14.41
C LEU A 126 2.86 8.39 13.47
N THR A 127 1.92 9.31 13.22
CA THR A 127 2.11 10.43 12.29
C THR A 127 2.32 11.78 12.95
N ALA A 128 2.23 11.87 14.28
CA ALA A 128 2.25 13.15 15.00
C ALA A 128 3.49 14.01 14.69
N ASP A 129 4.66 13.37 14.59
CA ASP A 129 5.94 14.04 14.33
C ASP A 129 6.37 13.98 12.85
N ARG A 130 5.50 13.51 11.96
CA ARG A 130 5.82 13.39 10.53
C ARG A 130 5.41 14.62 9.75
N SER A 131 6.29 15.06 8.86
CA SER A 131 5.95 16.08 7.86
C SER A 131 4.89 15.56 6.90
N ALA A 132 3.92 16.39 6.55
CA ALA A 132 2.91 16.07 5.53
C ALA A 132 3.54 15.75 4.16
N ALA A 133 4.77 16.20 3.89
CA ALA A 133 5.49 15.85 2.66
C ALA A 133 6.11 14.43 2.68
N ASP A 134 6.22 13.81 3.86
CA ASP A 134 6.84 12.49 4.07
C ASP A 134 5.83 11.40 4.45
N MET A 135 4.54 11.70 4.30
CA MET A 135 3.46 10.75 4.52
C MET A 135 2.27 11.05 3.61
N PHE A 136 1.49 10.01 3.30
CA PHE A 136 0.17 10.18 2.72
C PHE A 136 -0.79 9.16 3.32
N LYS A 137 -2.08 9.46 3.22
CA LYS A 137 -3.17 8.56 3.59
C LYS A 137 -4.25 8.65 2.53
N THR A 138 -4.56 7.53 1.91
CA THR A 138 -5.72 7.37 1.03
C THR A 138 -6.72 6.43 1.68
N VAL A 139 -8.00 6.76 1.58
CA VAL A 139 -9.12 5.91 2.02
C VAL A 139 -10.12 5.84 0.87
N LEU A 140 -10.46 4.63 0.42
CA LEU A 140 -11.46 4.37 -0.61
C LEU A 140 -12.44 3.30 -0.14
N SER A 141 -13.70 3.69 0.08
CA SER A 141 -14.81 2.79 0.39
C SER A 141 -15.58 2.36 -0.86
#